data_AF-A0A2Z6A486-F1
#
_entry.id   AF-A0A2Z6A486-F1
#
_cell.length_a   1.000
_cell.length_b   1.000
_cell.length_c   1.000
_cell.angle_alpha   90.00
_cell.angle_beta   90.00
_cell.angle_gamma   90.00
#
_symmetry.space_group_name_H-M   'P 1'
#
loop_
_entity.id
_entity.type
_entity.pdbx_description
1 polymer ?
#
loop_
_entity_poly.entity_id
_entity_poly.type
_entity_poly.pdbx_seq_one_letter_code
_entity_poly.pdbx_strand_id
1 'polypeptide(L)' 'HYPINFVTPGIMLPGALMMDFTLYLTRNWLVTALVGGGFFGLLFYPGNWPIFGPTHLPIVVEGTLRTFGGHTTVIAAF' A
#
# COMPACT_ATOMS: atom_id res chain seq x y z
N HIS A 1 14.86 -5.02 19.02
CA HIS A 1 15.10 -4.70 17.60
C HIS A 1 13.94 -5.25 16.79
N TYR A 2 13.18 -4.40 16.10
CA TYR A 2 12.05 -4.85 15.29
C TYR A 2 12.52 -5.27 13.89
N PRO A 3 11.91 -6.28 13.26
CA PRO A 3 12.24 -6.67 11.89
C PRO A 3 11.91 -5.52 10.94
N ILE A 4 12.75 -5.29 9.93
CA ILE A 4 12.60 -4.14 9.01
C ILE A 4 11.23 -4.12 8.32
N ASN A 5 10.64 -5.30 8.03
CA ASN A 5 9.32 -5.44 7.41
C ASN A 5 8.14 -4.94 8.27
N PHE A 6 8.33 -4.70 9.58
CA PHE A 6 7.31 -4.11 10.45
C PHE A 6 7.37 -2.57 10.49
N VAL A 7 8.48 -1.99 10.04
CA VAL A 7 8.74 -0.53 10.11
C VAL A 7 9.03 0.09 8.74
N THR A 8 8.90 -0.67 7.65
CA THR A 8 9.07 -0.16 6.28
C THR A 8 7.98 0.86 5.96
N PRO A 9 8.34 2.13 5.65
CA PRO A 9 7.37 3.14 5.23
C PRO A 9 6.82 2.84 3.83
N GLY A 10 5.62 3.32 3.54
CA GLY A 10 5.00 3.17 2.22
C GLY A 10 5.67 4.03 1.14
N ILE A 11 5.63 3.56 -0.11
CA ILE A 11 6.10 4.27 -1.30
C ILE A 11 5.05 5.30 -1.73
N MET A 12 5.42 6.58 -1.78
CA MET A 12 4.58 7.70 -2.26
C MET A 12 5.01 8.24 -3.63
N LEU A 13 6.18 7.82 -4.14
CA LEU A 13 6.77 8.23 -5.43
C LEU A 13 5.83 8.14 -6.64
N PRO A 14 5.13 7.02 -6.93
CA PRO A 14 4.30 6.91 -8.12
C PRO A 14 3.08 7.85 -8.09
N GLY A 15 2.49 8.04 -6.91
CA GLY A 15 1.40 9.02 -6.74
C GLY A 15 1.90 10.46 -6.88
N ALA A 16 3.04 10.78 -6.28
CA ALA A 16 3.62 12.12 -6.32
C ALA A 16 3.99 12.54 -7.76
N LEU A 17 4.60 11.63 -8.54
CA LEU A 17 4.93 11.90 -9.94
C LEU A 17 3.68 12.23 -10.78
N MET A 18 2.59 11.50 -10.59
CA MET A 18 1.35 11.81 -11.30
C MET A 18 0.75 13.15 -10.86
N MET A 19 0.89 13.52 -9.59
CA MET A 19 0.47 14.83 -9.10
C MET A 19 1.30 15.96 -9.75
N ASP A 20 2.62 15.79 -9.85
CA ASP A 20 3.52 16.74 -10.51
C ASP A 20 3.23 16.85 -12.01
N PHE A 21 2.96 15.75 -12.70
CA PHE A 21 2.55 15.78 -14.11
C PHE A 21 1.21 16.50 -14.30
N THR A 22 0.20 16.23 -13.48
CA THR A 22 -1.09 16.93 -13.60
C THR A 22 -0.95 18.44 -13.34
N LEU A 23 -0.12 18.85 -12.38
CA LEU A 23 0.16 20.27 -12.13
C LEU A 23 0.94 20.91 -13.29
N TYR A 24 1.93 20.21 -13.83
CA TYR A 24 2.72 20.71 -14.96
C TYR A 24 1.88 20.90 -16.23
N LEU A 25 1.01 19.93 -16.56
CA LEU A 25 0.19 19.98 -17.78
C LEU A 25 -0.99 20.94 -17.66
N THR A 26 -1.68 20.96 -16.53
CA THR A 26 -2.92 21.74 -16.39
C THR A 26 -2.68 23.14 -15.84
N ARG A 27 -1.51 23.38 -15.23
CA ARG A 27 -1.11 24.64 -14.56
C ARG A 27 -2.20 25.21 -13.64
N ASN A 28 -3.07 24.33 -13.14
CA ASN A 28 -4.25 24.70 -12.38
C ASN A 28 -4.34 23.83 -11.13
N TRP A 29 -4.23 24.49 -9.98
CA TRP A 29 -4.22 23.85 -8.67
C TRP A 29 -5.51 23.07 -8.37
N LEU A 30 -6.68 23.54 -8.85
CA LEU A 30 -7.95 22.84 -8.66
C LEU A 30 -7.98 21.52 -9.42
N VAL A 31 -7.47 21.52 -10.65
CA VAL A 31 -7.44 20.32 -11.49
C VAL A 31 -6.44 19.32 -10.93
N THR A 32 -5.28 19.77 -10.44
CA THR A 32 -4.31 18.93 -9.73
C THR A 32 -4.90 18.31 -8.46
N ALA A 33 -5.65 19.07 -7.66
CA ALA A 33 -6.25 18.55 -6.44
C ALA A 33 -7.28 17.45 -6.74
N LEU A 34 -8.09 17.62 -7.77
CA LEU A 34 -9.15 16.68 -8.13
C LEU A 34 -8.59 15.44 -8.86
N VAL A 35 -7.82 15.68 -9.92
CA VAL A 35 -7.32 14.64 -10.83
C VAL A 35 -6.02 14.04 -10.29
N GLY A 36 -5.04 14.88 -9.96
CA GLY A 36 -3.76 14.45 -9.37
C GLY A 36 -3.95 13.79 -8.01
N GLY A 37 -4.81 14.33 -7.15
CA GLY A 37 -5.19 13.71 -5.87
C GLY A 37 -5.92 12.38 -6.04
N GLY A 38 -6.81 12.27 -7.03
CA GLY A 38 -7.47 11.01 -7.39
C GLY A 38 -6.47 9.94 -7.87
N PHE A 39 -5.54 10.31 -8.74
CA PHE A 39 -4.46 9.41 -9.19
C PHE A 39 -3.49 9.06 -8.05
N PHE A 40 -3.21 9.99 -7.15
CA PHE A 40 -2.38 9.75 -5.97
C PHE A 40 -2.99 8.67 -5.08
N GLY A 41 -4.29 8.78 -4.79
CA GLY A 41 -5.01 7.77 -4.00
C GLY A 41 -5.08 6.40 -4.70
N LEU A 42 -5.31 6.39 -6.02
CA LEU A 42 -5.43 5.16 -6.80
C LEU A 42 -4.09 4.41 -6.92
N LEU A 43 -2.99 5.12 -7.12
CA LEU A 43 -1.66 4.53 -7.33
C LEU A 43 -0.95 4.17 -6.04
N PHE A 44 -1.46 4.64 -4.90
CA PHE A 44 -0.89 4.33 -3.60
C PHE A 44 -0.89 2.82 -3.32
N TYR A 45 -2.04 2.14 -3.47
CA TYR A 45 -2.14 0.70 -3.21
C TYR A 45 -1.28 -0.17 -4.13
N PRO A 46 -1.37 -0.07 -5.48
CA PRO A 46 -0.52 -0.85 -6.38
C PRO A 46 0.97 -0.47 -6.28
N GLY A 47 1.31 0.78 -5.98
CA GLY A 47 2.70 1.21 -5.77
C GLY A 47 3.34 0.61 -4.50
N ASN A 48 2.52 0.24 -3.52
CA ASN A 48 2.94 -0.38 -2.27
C ASN A 48 2.89 -1.92 -2.29
N TRP A 49 2.22 -2.52 -3.28
CA TRP A 49 2.07 -3.98 -3.43
C TRP A 49 3.39 -4.77 -3.44
N PRO A 50 4.49 -4.33 -4.08
CA PRO A 50 5.74 -5.11 -4.05
C PRO A 50 6.36 -5.25 -2.65
N ILE A 51 6.07 -4.31 -1.74
CA ILE A 51 6.62 -4.29 -0.38
C ILE A 51 5.67 -5.00 0.59
N PHE A 52 4.37 -4.71 0.53
CA PHE A 52 3.39 -5.25 1.47
C PHE A 52 2.69 -6.51 0.94
N GLY A 53 2.64 -6.77 -0.37
CA GLY A 53 2.02 -7.98 -0.94
C GLY A 53 2.52 -9.29 -0.30
N PRO A 54 3.84 -9.48 -0.09
CA PRO A 54 4.39 -10.64 0.61
C PRO A 54 3.88 -10.85 2.05
N THR A 55 3.43 -9.80 2.76
CA THR A 55 2.87 -9.91 4.12
C THR A 55 1.39 -10.30 4.14
N HIS A 56 0.71 -10.20 3.00
CA HIS A 56 -0.70 -10.57 2.81
C HIS A 56 -0.89 -12.03 2.39
N LEU A 57 0.17 -12.73 1.97
CA LEU A 57 0.09 -14.16 1.71
C LEU A 57 -0.05 -14.92 3.04
N PRO A 58 -0.99 -15.88 3.14
CA PRO A 58 -1.11 -16.70 4.34
C PRO A 58 0.14 -17.54 4.46
N ILE A 59 0.91 -17.31 5.52
CA ILE A 59 2.02 -18.16 5.88
C ILE A 59 1.45 -19.18 6.87
N VAL A 60 1.44 -20.46 6.47
CA VAL A 60 1.06 -21.56 7.36
C VAL A 60 2.24 -21.79 8.29
N VAL A 61 2.18 -21.18 9.47
CA VAL A 61 3.10 -21.46 10.57
C VAL A 61 2.26 -22.11 11.66
N GLU A 62 2.62 -23.34 12.02
CA GLU A 62 1.97 -24.09 13.12
C GLU A 62 0.45 -24.31 12.93
N GLY A 63 0.02 -24.82 11.75
CA GLY A 63 -1.35 -25.29 11.54
C GLY A 63 -2.46 -24.22 11.57
N THR A 64 -2.10 -22.94 11.54
CA THR A 64 -3.06 -21.82 11.49
C THR A 64 -2.72 -20.86 10.36
N LEU A 65 -3.73 -20.38 9.63
CA LEU A 65 -3.57 -19.36 8.60
C LEU A 65 -3.28 -18.03 9.29
N ARG A 66 -2.02 -17.57 9.19
CA ARG A 66 -1.59 -16.27 9.74
C ARG A 66 -1.20 -15.36 8.59
N THR A 67 -1.73 -14.15 8.57
CA THR A 67 -1.11 -13.03 7.85
C THR A 67 0.00 -12.47 8.71
N PHE A 68 1.07 -11.95 8.11
CA PHE A 68 2.28 -11.52 8.85
C PHE A 68 2.01 -10.36 9.84
N GLY A 69 0.84 -9.73 9.78
CA GLY A 69 0.39 -8.66 10.68
C GLY A 69 -0.78 -8.99 11.62
N GLY A 70 -1.21 -10.27 11.71
CA GLY A 70 -2.41 -10.66 12.46
C GLY A 70 -2.15 -11.52 13.70
N HIS A 71 -2.65 -11.08 14.85
CA HIS A 71 -2.88 -11.96 16.00
C HIS A 71 -3.96 -13.00 15.66
N THR A 72 -3.56 -14.27 15.60
CA THR A 72 -4.36 -15.50 15.77
C THR A 72 -5.86 -15.44 15.37
N THR A 73 -6.20 -15.84 14.14
CA THR A 73 -7.51 -16.46 13.85
C THR A 73 -7.36 -17.97 14.03
N VAL A 74 -7.77 -18.45 15.21
CA VAL A 74 -7.96 -19.89 15.43
C VAL A 74 -9.10 -20.33 14.51
N ILE A 75 -8.76 -21.24 13.59
CA ILE A 75 -9.66 -22.17 12.90
C ILE A 75 -11.07 -22.21 13.50
N ALA A 76 -12.02 -21.64 12.77
CA ALA A 76 -13.45 -21.88 12.95
C ALA A 76 -14.03 -22.28 11.60
N ALA A 77 -13.66 -23.46 11.12
CA ALA A 77 -14.48 -24.26 10.23
C ALA A 77 -14.06 -25.71 10.43
N PHE A 78 -15.05 -26.52 10.82
CA PHE A 78 -14.97 -27.96 11.00
C PHE A 78 -14.29 -28.66 9.82
#